data_AF-A0A7S0YY50-F1
#
_entry.id   AF-A0A7S0YY50-F1
#
_cell.length_a   1.000
_cell.length_b   1.000
_cell.length_c   1.000
_cell.angle_alpha   90.00
_cell.angle_beta   90.00
_cell.angle_gamma   90.00
#
_symmetry.space_group_name_H-M   'P 1'
#
loop_
_entity.id
_entity.type
_entity.pdbx_description
1 polymer ?
#
loop_
_entity_poly.entity_id
_entity_poly.type
_entity_poly.pdbx_seq_one_letter_code
_entity_poly.pdbx_strand_id
1 'polypeptide(L)'
;EEVRGRGRPAGGEHEGRRSAPARGTREWERQQDDSFFDNLDKRRGAEERRREGREEGEEEEERHTRRKEERMEHDRINRVYLADKKRDAAARLAAKRYTERAFRAMDTHRDSLRSDSERGFKGIEARELATEVERAHPDASPGEIAKRALRLLNVVMSRAHGALPAVGGGL
;
A
#
# COMPACT_ATOMS: atom_id res chain seq x y z
N GLU A 1 -13.27 -67.18 30.70
CA GLU A 1 -14.66 -67.65 30.50
C GLU A 1 -15.18 -67.13 29.17
N GLU A 2 -16.12 -67.87 28.58
CA GLU A 2 -17.00 -67.50 27.46
C GLU A 2 -16.43 -67.20 26.07
N VAL A 3 -17.11 -67.46 24.96
CA VAL A 3 -17.96 -68.58 24.52
C VAL A 3 -17.92 -68.51 22.99
N ARG A 4 -18.00 -69.69 22.36
CA ARG A 4 -18.01 -69.96 20.92
C ARG A 4 -18.92 -69.03 20.11
N GLY A 5 -18.43 -68.66 18.91
CA GLY A 5 -19.26 -68.15 17.82
C GLY A 5 -18.60 -68.36 16.46
N ARG A 6 -18.28 -69.62 16.09
CA ARG A 6 -17.89 -69.94 14.70
C ARG A 6 -19.12 -69.93 13.81
N GLY A 7 -19.42 -68.78 13.21
CA GLY A 7 -20.35 -68.67 12.09
C GLY A 7 -19.71 -69.25 10.83
N ARG A 8 -20.00 -70.52 10.56
CA ARG A 8 -19.70 -71.21 9.30
C ARG A 8 -20.62 -70.62 8.22
N PRO A 9 -20.13 -70.05 7.10
CA PRO A 9 -21.02 -69.77 5.98
C PRO A 9 -21.51 -71.11 5.44
N ALA A 10 -22.79 -71.38 5.67
CA ALA A 10 -23.49 -72.53 5.14
C ALA A 10 -23.68 -72.36 3.64
N GLY A 11 -23.45 -73.46 2.91
CA GLY A 11 -24.14 -73.73 1.66
C GLY A 11 -23.92 -72.73 0.53
N GLY A 12 -22.73 -72.76 -0.08
CA GLY A 12 -22.66 -72.51 -1.52
C GLY A 12 -23.36 -73.66 -2.22
N GLU A 13 -24.69 -73.60 -2.29
CA GLU A 13 -25.46 -74.45 -3.19
C GLU A 13 -24.99 -74.11 -4.60
N HIS A 14 -24.28 -75.04 -5.23
CA HIS A 14 -24.14 -75.04 -6.67
C HIS A 14 -25.57 -75.08 -7.22
N GLU A 15 -26.08 -73.93 -7.65
CA GLU A 15 -27.25 -73.83 -8.50
C GLU A 15 -27.04 -74.82 -9.64
N GLY A 16 -27.77 -75.93 -9.55
CA GLY A 16 -27.79 -76.93 -10.60
C GLY A 16 -28.06 -76.19 -11.89
N ARG A 17 -27.22 -76.43 -12.91
CA ARG A 17 -27.50 -76.04 -14.29
C ARG A 17 -28.88 -76.60 -14.64
N ARG A 18 -29.93 -75.81 -14.40
CA ARG A 18 -31.26 -76.08 -14.92
C ARG A 18 -31.07 -76.07 -16.43
N SER A 19 -31.31 -77.21 -17.06
CA SER A 19 -31.27 -77.27 -18.53
C SER A 19 -32.20 -76.18 -19.04
N ALA A 20 -31.68 -75.31 -19.91
CA ALA A 20 -32.47 -74.26 -20.50
C ALA A 20 -33.72 -74.87 -21.14
N PRO A 21 -34.91 -74.26 -20.99
CA PRO A 21 -36.13 -74.78 -21.57
C PRO A 21 -35.94 -74.98 -23.09
N ALA A 22 -36.50 -76.06 -23.62
CA ALA A 22 -36.33 -76.40 -25.02
C ALA A 22 -36.87 -75.28 -25.92
N ARG A 23 -36.14 -74.98 -27.00
CA ARG A 23 -36.48 -73.90 -27.93
C ARG A 23 -37.88 -74.12 -28.52
N GLY A 24 -38.72 -73.07 -28.50
CA GLY A 24 -40.11 -73.13 -28.96
C GLY A 24 -41.12 -73.62 -27.92
N THR A 25 -40.69 -73.86 -26.67
CA THR A 25 -41.62 -74.03 -25.54
C THR A 25 -42.06 -72.69 -24.98
N ARG A 26 -43.26 -72.65 -24.38
CA ARG A 26 -43.82 -71.43 -23.77
C ARG A 26 -42.92 -70.85 -22.66
N GLU A 27 -42.18 -71.69 -21.95
CA GLU A 27 -41.19 -71.23 -20.95
C GLU A 27 -39.94 -70.64 -21.59
N TRP A 28 -39.51 -71.16 -22.74
CA TRP A 28 -38.40 -70.58 -23.49
C TRP A 28 -38.78 -69.21 -24.08
N GLU A 29 -39.98 -69.07 -24.63
CA GLU A 29 -40.48 -67.79 -25.15
C GLU A 29 -40.55 -66.72 -24.05
N ARG A 30 -41.09 -67.07 -22.87
CA ARG A 30 -41.10 -66.14 -21.71
C ARG A 30 -39.69 -65.74 -21.27
N GLN A 31 -38.73 -66.66 -21.22
CA GLN A 31 -37.35 -66.30 -20.86
C GLN A 31 -36.69 -65.37 -21.88
N GLN A 32 -37.02 -65.50 -23.17
CA GLN A 32 -36.53 -64.58 -24.20
C GLN A 32 -37.18 -63.21 -24.07
N ASP A 33 -38.49 -63.15 -23.83
CA ASP A 33 -39.22 -61.92 -23.59
C ASP A 33 -38.70 -61.20 -22.35
N ASP A 34 -38.54 -61.91 -21.23
CA ASP A 34 -37.98 -61.37 -19.99
C ASP A 34 -36.58 -60.80 -20.22
N SER A 35 -35.70 -61.56 -20.90
CA SER A 35 -34.34 -61.11 -21.23
C SER A 35 -34.32 -59.91 -22.19
N PHE A 36 -35.32 -59.79 -23.06
CA PHE A 36 -35.47 -58.68 -23.99
C PHE A 36 -35.86 -57.40 -23.25
N PHE A 37 -36.88 -57.47 -22.38
CA PHE A 37 -37.32 -56.32 -21.57
C PHE A 37 -36.23 -55.89 -20.56
N ASP A 38 -35.53 -56.84 -19.96
CA ASP A 38 -34.40 -56.56 -19.05
C ASP A 38 -33.28 -55.77 -19.74
N ASN A 39 -32.97 -56.12 -20.99
CA ASN A 39 -31.96 -55.41 -21.79
C ASN A 39 -32.42 -54.03 -22.25
N LEU A 40 -33.72 -53.86 -22.48
CA LEU A 40 -34.34 -52.58 -22.81
C LEU A 40 -34.22 -51.60 -21.63
N ASP A 41 -34.55 -52.05 -20.41
CA ASP A 41 -34.44 -51.25 -19.20
C ASP A 41 -32.98 -50.92 -18.86
N LYS A 42 -32.07 -51.88 -19.02
CA LYS A 42 -30.62 -51.66 -18.84
C LYS A 42 -30.07 -50.62 -19.81
N ARG A 43 -30.51 -50.63 -21.08
CA ARG A 43 -30.11 -49.62 -22.07
C ARG A 43 -30.67 -48.25 -21.73
N ARG A 44 -31.94 -48.17 -21.36
CA ARG A 44 -32.60 -46.91 -20.98
C ARG A 44 -31.89 -46.26 -19.79
N GLY A 45 -31.64 -47.02 -18.72
CA GLY A 45 -30.91 -46.50 -17.55
C GLY A 45 -29.43 -46.18 -17.81
N ALA A 46 -28.81 -46.74 -18.85
CA ALA A 46 -27.44 -46.38 -19.26
C ALA A 46 -27.39 -45.09 -20.09
N GLU A 47 -28.43 -44.84 -20.90
CA GLU A 47 -28.56 -43.63 -21.70
C GLU A 47 -28.95 -42.42 -20.84
N GLU A 48 -29.83 -42.61 -19.87
CA GLU A 48 -30.26 -41.58 -18.91
C GLU A 48 -29.08 -41.10 -18.03
N ARG A 49 -28.29 -42.04 -17.47
CA ARG A 49 -27.07 -41.70 -16.70
C ARG A 49 -26.00 -40.99 -17.53
N ARG A 50 -25.89 -41.29 -18.83
CA ARG A 50 -24.96 -40.59 -19.73
C ARG A 50 -25.42 -39.17 -20.03
N ARG A 51 -26.73 -38.94 -20.08
CA ARG A 51 -27.31 -37.62 -20.28
C ARG A 51 -27.14 -36.75 -19.05
N GLU A 52 -27.46 -37.27 -17.87
CA GLU A 52 -27.23 -36.57 -16.59
C GLU A 52 -25.74 -36.22 -16.39
N GLY A 53 -24.84 -37.17 -16.62
CA GLY A 53 -23.40 -36.91 -16.47
C GLY A 53 -22.82 -35.90 -17.48
N ARG A 54 -23.51 -35.67 -18.61
CA ARG A 54 -23.16 -34.58 -19.54
C ARG A 54 -23.67 -33.23 -19.05
N GLU A 55 -24.92 -33.17 -18.61
CA GLU A 55 -25.51 -31.94 -18.06
C GLU A 55 -24.78 -31.49 -16.79
N GLU A 56 -24.42 -32.39 -15.87
CA GLU A 56 -23.60 -32.05 -14.70
C GLU A 56 -22.19 -31.58 -15.09
N GLY A 57 -21.55 -32.22 -16.08
CA GLY A 57 -20.22 -31.82 -16.56
C GLY A 57 -20.22 -30.45 -17.22
N GLU A 58 -21.25 -30.14 -18.02
CA GLU A 58 -21.45 -28.83 -18.64
C GLU A 58 -21.72 -27.75 -17.60
N GLU A 59 -22.56 -28.02 -16.59
CA GLU A 59 -22.79 -27.07 -15.48
C GLU A 59 -21.52 -26.81 -14.65
N GLU A 60 -20.71 -27.83 -14.36
CA GLU A 60 -19.45 -27.63 -13.63
C GLU A 60 -18.43 -26.83 -14.45
N GLU A 61 -18.34 -27.08 -15.75
CA GLU A 61 -17.45 -26.35 -16.66
C GLU A 61 -17.89 -24.87 -16.78
N GLU A 62 -19.19 -24.61 -16.88
CA GLU A 62 -19.75 -23.26 -16.94
C GLU A 62 -19.54 -22.49 -15.61
N ARG A 63 -19.69 -23.17 -14.46
CA ARG A 63 -19.37 -22.55 -13.15
C ARG A 63 -17.88 -22.26 -13.00
N HIS A 64 -17.02 -23.13 -13.51
CA HIS A 64 -15.57 -22.96 -13.40
C HIS A 64 -15.05 -21.84 -14.31
N THR A 65 -15.58 -21.74 -15.54
CA THR A 65 -15.27 -20.65 -16.47
C THR A 65 -15.73 -19.31 -15.91
N ARG A 66 -16.97 -19.22 -15.41
CA ARG A 66 -17.48 -18.00 -14.76
C ARG A 66 -16.63 -17.56 -13.55
N ARG A 67 -16.21 -18.49 -12.69
CA ARG A 67 -15.31 -18.16 -11.56
C ARG A 67 -13.94 -17.67 -12.03
N LYS A 68 -13.41 -18.18 -13.15
CA LYS A 68 -12.15 -17.69 -13.72
C LYS A 68 -12.32 -16.27 -14.26
N GLU A 69 -13.42 -15.98 -14.93
CA GLU A 69 -13.73 -14.65 -15.44
C GLU A 69 -13.89 -13.62 -14.30
N GLU A 70 -14.65 -13.96 -13.25
CA GLU A 70 -14.81 -13.11 -12.06
C GLU A 70 -13.46 -12.83 -11.37
N ARG A 71 -12.56 -13.82 -11.28
CA ARG A 71 -11.21 -13.62 -10.73
C ARG A 71 -10.36 -12.70 -11.59
N MET A 72 -10.43 -12.85 -12.91
CA MET A 72 -9.69 -12.00 -13.86
C MET A 72 -10.17 -10.55 -13.79
N GLU A 73 -11.47 -10.33 -13.64
CA GLU A 73 -12.04 -8.99 -13.46
C GLU A 73 -11.64 -8.38 -12.12
N HIS A 74 -11.74 -9.15 -11.03
CA HIS A 74 -11.30 -8.71 -9.72
C HIS A 74 -9.82 -8.31 -9.72
N ASP A 75 -8.93 -9.12 -10.33
CA ASP A 75 -7.51 -8.82 -10.45
C ASP A 75 -7.26 -7.56 -11.29
N ARG A 76 -8.04 -7.34 -12.35
CA ARG A 76 -7.96 -6.13 -13.17
C ARG A 76 -8.32 -4.89 -12.34
N ILE A 77 -9.42 -4.93 -11.60
CA ILE A 77 -9.85 -3.84 -10.72
C ILE A 77 -8.80 -3.57 -9.65
N ASN A 78 -8.28 -4.62 -9.02
CA ASN A 78 -7.27 -4.50 -7.96
C ASN A 78 -5.97 -3.87 -8.47
N ARG A 79 -5.53 -4.20 -9.69
CA ARG A 79 -4.37 -3.56 -10.30
C ARG A 79 -4.56 -2.06 -10.50
N VAL A 80 -5.72 -1.64 -10.98
CA VAL A 80 -6.04 -0.21 -11.16
C VAL A 80 -6.05 0.50 -9.81
N TYR A 81 -6.75 -0.06 -8.83
CA TYR A 81 -6.81 0.49 -7.48
C TYR A 81 -5.42 0.63 -6.83
N LEU A 82 -4.57 -0.39 -6.95
CA LEU A 82 -3.20 -0.33 -6.43
C LEU A 82 -2.32 0.69 -7.18
N ALA A 83 -2.52 0.86 -8.48
CA ALA A 83 -1.81 1.87 -9.27
C ALA A 83 -2.20 3.29 -8.81
N ASP A 84 -3.49 3.56 -8.61
CA ASP A 84 -3.96 4.85 -8.15
C ASP A 84 -3.52 5.13 -6.71
N LYS A 85 -3.56 4.14 -5.83
CA LYS A 85 -3.03 4.26 -4.47
C LYS A 85 -1.53 4.62 -4.45
N LYS A 86 -0.74 4.06 -5.39
CA LYS A 86 0.68 4.43 -5.55
C LYS A 86 0.85 5.86 -6.05
N ARG A 87 0.03 6.31 -7.00
CA ARG A 87 0.05 7.70 -7.50
C ARG A 87 -0.30 8.70 -6.40
N ASP A 88 -1.34 8.41 -5.60
CA ASP A 88 -1.73 9.25 -4.47
C ASP A 88 -0.62 9.34 -3.41
N ALA A 89 0.02 8.22 -3.09
CA ALA A 89 1.15 8.21 -2.16
C ALA A 89 2.31 9.08 -2.69
N ALA A 90 2.62 8.98 -3.98
CA ALA A 90 3.65 9.80 -4.63
C ALA A 90 3.28 11.29 -4.63
N ALA A 91 2.03 11.65 -4.94
CA ALA A 91 1.53 13.01 -4.92
C ALA A 91 1.61 13.63 -3.51
N ARG A 92 1.22 12.88 -2.47
CA ARG A 92 1.35 13.31 -1.07
C ARG A 92 2.80 13.55 -0.67
N LEU A 93 3.72 12.67 -1.10
CA LEU A 93 5.15 12.84 -0.81
C LEU A 93 5.74 14.06 -1.54
N ALA A 94 5.34 14.29 -2.79
CA ALA A 94 5.73 15.47 -3.56
C ALA A 94 5.23 16.76 -2.91
N ALA A 95 3.98 16.79 -2.46
CA ALA A 95 3.42 17.93 -1.74
C ALA A 95 4.21 18.25 -0.46
N LYS A 96 4.54 17.23 0.36
CA LYS A 96 5.37 17.42 1.57
C LYS A 96 6.74 18.02 1.24
N ARG A 97 7.41 17.51 0.20
CA ARG A 97 8.72 18.04 -0.23
C ARG A 97 8.62 19.49 -0.73
N TYR A 98 7.56 19.81 -1.47
CA TYR A 98 7.33 21.17 -1.94
C TYR A 98 7.13 22.14 -0.77
N THR A 99 6.31 21.77 0.22
CA THR A 99 6.08 22.59 1.40
C THR A 99 7.33 22.77 2.24
N GLU A 100 8.11 21.70 2.48
CA GLU A 100 9.38 21.80 3.22
C GLU A 100 10.37 22.72 2.51
N ARG A 101 10.47 22.62 1.18
CA ARG A 101 11.33 23.50 0.39
C ARG A 101 10.86 24.95 0.42
N ALA A 102 9.55 25.18 0.36
CA ALA A 102 8.97 26.51 0.46
C ALA A 102 9.23 27.13 1.84
N PHE A 103 9.05 26.38 2.94
CA PHE A 103 9.37 26.85 4.28
C PHE A 103 10.86 27.19 4.43
N ARG A 104 11.76 26.32 3.94
CA ARG A 104 13.20 26.63 3.95
C ARG A 104 13.54 27.89 3.18
N ALA A 105 12.90 28.11 2.02
CA ALA A 105 13.10 29.33 1.25
C ALA A 105 12.64 30.58 2.02
N MET A 106 11.48 30.50 2.71
CA MET A 106 10.99 31.58 3.56
C MET A 106 11.93 31.85 4.74
N ASP A 107 12.47 30.81 5.39
CA ASP A 107 13.43 30.96 6.48
C ASP A 107 14.71 31.64 6.00
N THR A 108 15.26 31.23 4.85
CA THR A 108 16.44 31.90 4.27
C THR A 108 16.19 33.36 3.93
N HIS A 109 14.99 33.69 3.42
CA HIS A 109 14.61 35.07 3.12
C HIS A 109 14.42 35.90 4.41
N ARG A 110 13.88 35.29 5.47
CA ARG A 110 13.76 35.93 6.78
C ARG A 110 15.14 36.22 7.38
N ASP A 111 16.07 35.27 7.29
CA ASP A 111 17.44 35.44 7.77
C ASP A 111 18.19 36.50 6.97
N SER A 112 18.00 36.57 5.65
CA SER A 112 18.60 37.62 4.82
C SER A 112 18.05 39.00 5.17
N LEU A 113 16.72 39.14 5.33
CA LEU A 113 16.10 40.39 5.77
C LEU A 113 16.62 40.86 7.13
N ARG A 114 16.82 39.93 8.07
CA ARG A 114 17.38 40.25 9.40
C ARG A 114 18.83 40.70 9.30
N SER A 115 19.66 40.00 8.50
CA SER A 115 21.06 40.35 8.29
C SER A 115 21.23 41.72 7.61
N ASP A 116 20.43 41.97 6.56
CA ASP A 116 20.45 43.25 5.84
C ASP A 116 19.91 44.39 6.71
N SER A 117 18.91 44.13 7.56
CA SER A 117 18.40 45.12 8.52
C SER A 117 19.43 45.46 9.60
N GLU A 118 20.13 44.47 10.16
CA GLU A 118 21.19 44.72 11.15
C GLU A 118 22.38 45.48 10.55
N ARG A 119 22.74 45.20 9.29
CA ARG A 119 23.81 45.93 8.59
C ARG A 119 23.37 47.34 8.18
N GLY A 120 22.13 47.51 7.73
CA GLY A 120 21.54 48.81 7.41
C GLY A 120 21.41 49.72 8.62
N PHE A 121 20.95 49.18 9.76
CA PHE A 121 20.83 49.91 11.02
C PHE A 121 22.21 50.39 11.52
N LYS A 122 23.21 49.49 11.55
CA LYS A 122 24.60 49.87 11.89
C LYS A 122 25.20 50.91 10.94
N GLY A 123 24.86 50.85 9.65
CA GLY A 123 25.34 51.82 8.65
C GLY A 123 24.72 53.21 8.79
N ILE A 124 23.44 53.28 9.16
CA ILE A 124 22.73 54.55 9.42
C ILE A 124 23.25 55.18 10.72
N GLU A 125 23.32 54.41 11.81
CA GLU A 125 23.86 54.89 13.09
C GLU A 125 25.34 55.34 12.96
N ALA A 126 26.17 54.59 12.21
CA ALA A 126 27.56 54.98 11.99
C ALA A 126 27.70 56.29 11.21
N ARG A 127 26.80 56.56 10.25
CA ARG A 127 26.78 57.80 9.48
C ARG A 127 26.30 58.98 10.31
N GLU A 128 25.25 58.78 11.09
CA GLU A 128 24.73 59.81 12.01
C GLU A 128 25.80 60.18 13.05
N LEU A 129 26.47 59.19 13.65
CA LEU A 129 27.58 59.42 14.56
C LEU A 129 28.77 60.11 13.88
N ALA A 130 29.09 59.77 12.62
CA ALA A 130 30.15 60.46 11.88
C ALA A 130 29.80 61.93 11.64
N THR A 131 28.55 62.24 11.27
CA THR A 131 28.10 63.63 11.11
C THR A 131 28.07 64.41 12.42
N GLU A 132 27.77 63.75 13.54
CA GLU A 132 27.80 64.38 14.87
C GLU A 132 29.24 64.64 15.33
N VAL A 133 30.17 63.72 15.07
CA VAL A 133 31.60 63.90 15.35
C VAL A 133 32.21 65.00 14.47
N GLU A 134 31.81 65.10 13.20
CA GLU A 134 32.22 66.16 12.28
C GLU A 134 31.73 67.54 12.77
N ARG A 135 30.50 67.63 13.30
CA ARG A 135 29.99 68.86 13.93
C ARG A 135 30.75 69.25 15.21
N ALA A 136 31.13 68.27 16.03
CA ALA A 136 31.88 68.50 17.27
C ALA A 136 33.37 68.80 17.03
N HIS A 137 33.92 68.34 15.90
CA HIS A 137 35.33 68.46 15.54
C HIS A 137 35.48 68.82 14.04
N PRO A 138 35.15 70.07 13.65
CA PRO A 138 35.12 70.48 12.25
C PRO A 138 36.51 70.48 11.58
N ASP A 139 37.58 70.59 12.36
CA ASP A 139 38.96 70.61 11.84
C ASP A 139 39.62 69.22 11.78
N ALA A 140 38.90 68.16 12.19
CA ALA A 140 39.43 66.80 12.17
C ALA A 140 39.45 66.21 10.76
N SER A 141 40.48 65.45 10.44
CA SER A 141 40.53 64.78 9.13
C SER A 141 39.43 63.72 9.01
N PRO A 142 38.91 63.42 7.80
CA PRO A 142 37.87 62.41 7.60
C PRO A 142 38.21 61.03 8.19
N GLY A 143 39.50 60.65 8.18
CA GLY A 143 39.98 59.41 8.79
C GLY A 143 39.94 59.42 10.32
N GLU A 144 40.08 60.57 10.96
CA GLU A 144 39.97 60.72 12.42
C GLU A 144 38.51 60.77 12.87
N ILE A 145 37.64 61.43 12.08
CA ILE A 145 36.19 61.46 12.29
C ILE A 145 35.64 60.02 12.24
N ALA A 146 35.99 59.25 11.19
CA ALA A 146 35.57 57.86 11.06
C ALA A 146 36.06 56.97 12.21
N LYS A 147 37.32 57.13 12.65
CA LYS A 147 37.87 56.38 13.80
C LYS A 147 37.15 56.73 15.10
N ARG A 148 36.80 57.99 15.33
CA ARG A 148 36.08 58.44 16.54
C ARG A 148 34.61 57.98 16.52
N ALA A 149 33.93 58.07 15.38
CA ALA A 149 32.57 57.57 15.20
C ALA A 149 32.47 56.06 15.44
N LEU A 150 33.41 55.27 14.92
CA LEU A 150 33.47 53.82 15.15
C LEU A 150 33.74 53.47 16.63
N ARG A 151 34.56 54.25 17.34
CA ARG A 151 34.77 54.08 18.79
C ARG A 151 33.49 54.36 19.58
N LEU A 152 32.76 55.43 19.25
CA LEU A 152 31.49 55.77 19.89
C LEU A 152 30.43 54.69 19.63
N LEU A 153 30.32 54.21 18.39
CA LEU A 153 29.42 53.11 18.04
C LEU A 153 29.72 51.85 18.86
N ASN A 154 30.99 51.48 19.02
CA ASN A 154 31.38 50.33 19.85
C ASN A 154 31.01 50.51 21.33
N VAL A 155 31.09 51.73 21.87
CA VAL A 155 30.68 52.02 23.26
C VAL A 155 29.17 51.91 23.41
N VAL A 156 28.40 52.49 22.49
CA VAL A 156 26.92 52.42 22.48
C VAL A 156 26.45 50.97 22.37
N MET A 157 27.02 50.19 21.44
CA MET A 157 26.68 48.78 21.24
C MET A 157 27.09 47.89 22.43
N SER A 158 28.23 48.15 23.07
CA SER A 158 28.67 47.39 24.26
C SER A 158 27.81 47.71 25.49
N ARG A 159 27.33 48.95 25.60
CA ARG A 159 26.44 49.39 26.68
C ARG A 159 25.01 48.86 26.50
N ALA A 160 24.56 48.68 25.26
CA ALA A 160 23.27 48.05 24.93
C ALA A 160 23.24 46.53 25.20
N HIS A 161 24.40 45.85 25.19
CA HIS A 161 24.52 44.40 25.41
C HIS A 161 25.01 43.99 26.83
N GLY A 162 25.13 44.93 27.77
CA GLY A 162 25.28 44.58 29.20
C GLY A 162 26.67 44.10 29.63
N ALA A 163 27.76 44.71 29.16
CA ALA A 163 29.07 44.52 29.77
C ALA A 163 29.37 45.65 30.78
N LEU A 164 29.36 45.33 32.07
CA LEU A 164 29.86 46.20 33.14
C LEU A 164 31.35 46.52 32.91
N PRO A 165 31.80 47.78 33.07
CA PRO A 165 33.22 48.09 32.97
C PRO A 165 33.97 47.55 34.20
N ALA A 166 34.95 46.69 33.97
CA ALA A 166 35.95 46.36 34.99
C ALA A 166 36.78 47.62 35.29
N VAL A 167 36.69 48.04 36.55
CA VAL A 167 37.42 49.17 37.12
C VAL A 167 38.89 48.80 37.31
N GLY A 168 39.79 49.66 36.84
CA GLY A 168 41.20 49.78 37.24
C GLY A 168 41.74 51.07 36.63
N GLY A 169 42.16 52.11 37.35
CA GLY A 169 42.84 52.13 38.64
C GLY A 169 44.30 52.52 38.37
N GLY A 170 44.62 53.82 38.49
CA GLY A 170 45.99 54.32 38.30
C GLY A 170 46.08 55.84 38.23
N LEU A 171 46.18 56.46 39.41
CA LEU A 171 47.04 57.61 39.66
C LEU A 171 48.45 57.10 39.91
#